data_AF-A0A662TV83-F1
#
_entry.id   AF-A0A662TV83-F1
#
_cell.length_a   1.000
_cell.length_b   1.000
_cell.length_c   1.000
_cell.angle_alpha   90.00
_cell.angle_beta   90.00
_cell.angle_gamma   90.00
#
_symmetry.space_group_name_H-M   'P 1'
#
loop_
_entity.id
_entity.type
_entity.pdbx_description
1 polymer ?
#
loop_
_entity_poly.entity_id
_entity_poly.type
_entity_poly.pdbx_seq_one_letter_code
_entity_poly.pdbx_strand_id
1 'polypeptide(L)'
;MKIYLAWGNLGNLEKYIEFLDYKYYLMSFEWIRNRSKKISERFKWFVDEVERLKKKYGIEVVIDSGGYTFGLNMEKYPKGYLEDYAEFMNEVDGVVEACFNADYMWDYKVSLENLKWFESQGLNPVPVYHVGHAKEALDYYVGSYDYIALGWINLNVEKQRLCVRHSWVYERYKTDDGVKLARYIKEDFLE
;
A
#
# COMPACT_ATOMS: atom_id res chain seq x y z
N MET A 1 -7.46 16.12 2.77
CA MET A 1 -6.52 15.01 2.57
C MET A 1 -6.79 13.93 3.61
N LYS A 2 -6.88 12.67 3.21
CA LYS A 2 -7.05 11.53 4.12
C LYS A 2 -5.83 10.61 3.99
N ILE A 3 -5.27 10.13 5.10
CA ILE A 3 -4.03 9.34 5.10
C ILE A 3 -4.37 7.85 5.28
N TYR A 4 -3.89 7.02 4.36
CA TYR A 4 -3.82 5.57 4.55
C TYR A 4 -2.47 5.19 5.15
N LEU A 5 -2.43 4.14 5.96
CA LEU A 5 -1.16 3.54 6.38
C LEU A 5 -1.13 2.12 5.84
N ALA A 6 -0.11 1.82 5.06
CA ALA A 6 0.07 0.53 4.42
C ALA A 6 1.23 -0.22 5.10
N TRP A 7 0.99 -1.48 5.50
CA TRP A 7 2.03 -2.36 6.04
C TRP A 7 1.78 -3.83 5.63
N GLY A 8 2.85 -4.54 5.26
CA GLY A 8 2.82 -5.74 4.44
C GLY A 8 2.45 -7.09 5.08
N ASN A 9 2.27 -8.05 4.17
CA ASN A 9 2.15 -9.51 4.23
C ASN A 9 1.64 -10.17 5.53
N LEU A 10 0.33 -10.44 5.57
CA LEU A 10 -0.32 -11.25 6.60
C LEU A 10 -0.24 -12.74 6.25
N GLY A 11 0.82 -13.39 6.74
CA GLY A 11 0.87 -14.85 6.81
C GLY A 11 -0.24 -15.37 7.73
N ASN A 12 -1.26 -16.01 7.14
CA ASN A 12 -2.41 -16.67 7.77
C ASN A 12 -3.57 -15.75 8.23
N LEU A 13 -4.11 -15.01 7.25
CA LEU A 13 -5.19 -14.03 7.33
C LEU A 13 -6.38 -14.35 8.25
N GLU A 14 -6.90 -15.58 8.21
CA GLU A 14 -8.17 -15.91 8.86
C GLU A 14 -8.11 -15.82 10.39
N LYS A 15 -6.94 -16.09 11.00
CA LYS A 15 -6.76 -15.97 12.45
C LYS A 15 -6.71 -14.51 12.93
N TYR A 16 -6.38 -13.56 12.06
CA TYR A 16 -6.13 -12.17 12.43
C TYR A 16 -7.34 -11.27 12.24
N ILE A 17 -8.20 -11.54 11.24
CA ILE A 17 -9.44 -10.79 11.03
C ILE A 17 -10.42 -11.00 12.18
N GLU A 18 -10.50 -12.22 12.72
CA GLU A 18 -11.39 -12.52 13.86
C GLU A 18 -10.99 -11.79 15.15
N PHE A 19 -9.75 -11.33 15.25
CA PHE A 19 -9.19 -10.71 16.46
C PHE A 19 -9.19 -9.18 16.42
N LEU A 20 -9.42 -8.56 15.26
CA LEU A 20 -9.21 -7.12 15.03
C LEU A 20 -10.37 -6.52 14.20
N ASP A 21 -10.96 -5.44 14.70
CA ASP A 21 -12.07 -4.70 14.05
C ASP A 21 -11.55 -3.82 12.89
N TYR A 22 -11.04 -4.46 11.83
CA TYR A 22 -10.50 -3.76 10.66
C TYR A 22 -11.51 -3.63 9.53
N LYS A 23 -11.64 -2.41 9.02
CA LYS A 23 -12.42 -2.11 7.81
C LYS A 23 -11.71 -2.53 6.51
N TYR A 24 -10.39 -2.65 6.51
CA TYR A 24 -9.59 -2.84 5.30
C TYR A 24 -8.58 -3.99 5.42
N TYR A 25 -8.38 -4.72 4.34
CA TYR A 25 -7.36 -5.75 4.19
C TYR A 25 -6.37 -5.40 3.09
N LEU A 26 -5.07 -5.42 3.40
CA LEU A 26 -3.99 -5.18 2.45
C LEU A 26 -3.55 -6.48 1.79
N MET A 27 -3.69 -6.56 0.47
CA MET A 27 -3.19 -7.66 -0.35
C MET A 27 -2.01 -7.21 -1.18
N SER A 28 -0.96 -8.04 -1.24
CA SER A 28 0.22 -7.72 -2.05
C SER A 28 0.06 -8.20 -3.48
N PHE A 29 0.28 -7.30 -4.45
CA PHE A 29 0.29 -7.66 -5.87
C PHE A 29 1.37 -8.70 -6.18
N GLU A 30 2.52 -8.68 -5.51
CA GLU A 30 3.56 -9.71 -5.66
C GLU A 30 2.99 -11.11 -5.40
N TRP A 31 2.20 -11.26 -4.34
CA TRP A 31 1.60 -12.53 -3.98
C TRP A 31 0.50 -12.96 -4.95
N ILE A 32 -0.31 -12.00 -5.42
CA ILE A 32 -1.33 -12.23 -6.46
C ILE A 32 -0.66 -12.69 -7.76
N ARG A 33 0.41 -12.00 -8.17
CA ARG A 33 1.17 -12.25 -9.39
C ARG A 33 1.78 -13.66 -9.42
N ASN A 34 2.21 -14.17 -8.27
CA ASN A 34 2.84 -15.49 -8.16
C ASN A 34 1.84 -16.66 -8.21
N ARG A 35 0.53 -16.42 -8.19
CA ARG A 35 -0.47 -17.50 -8.24
C ARG A 35 -0.64 -18.15 -9.61
N SER A 36 -0.58 -17.36 -10.67
CA SER A 36 -0.67 -17.84 -12.05
C SER A 36 0.24 -17.02 -12.94
N LYS A 37 0.59 -17.53 -14.11
CA LYS A 37 1.27 -16.74 -15.15
C LYS A 37 0.30 -15.92 -16.00
N LYS A 38 -0.99 -16.27 -16.02
CA LYS A 38 -2.00 -15.57 -16.83
C LYS A 38 -2.76 -14.56 -15.98
N ILE A 39 -2.83 -13.32 -16.45
CA ILE A 39 -3.49 -12.24 -15.72
C ILE A 39 -4.98 -12.49 -15.49
N SER A 40 -5.69 -13.05 -16.47
CA SER A 40 -7.12 -13.39 -16.35
C SER A 40 -7.41 -14.43 -15.27
N GLU A 41 -6.49 -15.39 -15.06
CA GLU A 41 -6.61 -16.38 -13.98
C GLU A 41 -6.34 -15.74 -12.61
N ARG A 42 -5.39 -14.80 -12.53
CA ARG A 42 -5.12 -14.02 -11.31
C ARG A 42 -6.32 -13.15 -10.94
N PHE A 43 -6.88 -12.44 -11.92
CA PHE A 43 -8.02 -11.54 -11.73
C PHE A 43 -9.24 -12.31 -11.23
N LYS A 44 -9.60 -13.41 -11.91
CA LYS A 44 -10.74 -14.24 -11.49
C LYS A 44 -10.58 -14.72 -10.04
N TRP A 45 -9.44 -15.29 -9.72
CA TRP A 45 -9.17 -15.74 -8.35
C TRP A 45 -9.25 -14.59 -7.34
N PHE A 46 -8.73 -13.42 -7.71
CA PHE A 46 -8.70 -12.25 -6.84
C PHE A 46 -10.10 -11.71 -6.56
N VAL A 47 -10.96 -11.60 -7.58
CA VAL A 47 -12.36 -11.19 -7.42
C VAL A 47 -13.10 -12.17 -6.49
N ASP A 48 -12.98 -13.47 -6.73
CA ASP A 48 -13.60 -14.50 -5.90
C ASP A 48 -13.16 -14.37 -4.42
N GLU A 49 -11.88 -14.06 -4.19
CA GLU A 49 -11.33 -13.88 -2.85
C GLU A 49 -11.82 -12.57 -2.18
N VAL A 50 -11.87 -11.47 -2.92
CA VAL A 50 -12.39 -10.18 -2.43
C VAL A 50 -13.85 -10.32 -2.03
N GLU A 51 -14.68 -10.96 -2.86
CA GLU A 51 -16.09 -11.22 -2.55
C GLU A 51 -16.25 -12.11 -1.31
N ARG A 52 -15.41 -13.14 -1.19
CA ARG A 52 -15.39 -14.02 0.00
C ARG A 52 -15.07 -13.23 1.26
N LEU A 53 -14.06 -12.35 1.22
CA LEU A 53 -13.64 -11.53 2.36
C LEU A 53 -14.72 -10.52 2.76
N LYS A 54 -15.30 -9.80 1.79
CA LYS A 54 -16.42 -8.88 2.01
C LYS A 54 -17.61 -9.59 2.65
N LYS A 55 -18.00 -10.75 2.12
CA LYS A 55 -19.16 -11.51 2.61
C LYS A 55 -18.94 -12.13 3.99
N LYS A 56 -17.76 -12.71 4.24
CA LYS A 56 -17.47 -13.43 5.49
C LYS A 56 -17.16 -12.47 6.64
N TYR A 57 -16.46 -11.37 6.36
CA TYR A 57 -15.90 -10.52 7.41
C TYR A 57 -16.33 -9.05 7.31
N GLY A 58 -17.00 -8.61 6.23
CA GLY A 58 -17.40 -7.21 6.07
C GLY A 58 -16.24 -6.25 5.80
N ILE A 59 -15.12 -6.75 5.26
CA ILE A 59 -13.90 -5.97 5.05
C ILE A 59 -13.71 -5.58 3.58
N GLU A 60 -13.22 -4.38 3.34
CA GLU A 60 -12.80 -3.92 2.01
C GLU A 60 -11.34 -4.31 1.73
N VAL A 61 -10.96 -4.39 0.46
CA VAL A 61 -9.59 -4.76 0.06
C VAL A 61 -8.88 -3.54 -0.52
N VAL A 62 -7.61 -3.38 -0.16
CA VAL A 62 -6.65 -2.47 -0.78
C VAL A 62 -5.43 -3.26 -1.24
N ILE A 63 -4.75 -2.80 -2.29
CA ILE A 63 -3.62 -3.51 -2.89
C ILE A 63 -2.33 -2.73 -2.70
N ASP A 64 -1.27 -3.39 -2.21
CA ASP A 64 0.10 -2.89 -2.34
C ASP A 64 0.81 -3.43 -3.59
N SER A 65 1.83 -2.72 -4.01
CA SER A 65 2.68 -3.05 -5.16
C SER A 65 3.74 -4.11 -4.89
N GLY A 66 3.79 -4.70 -3.69
CA GLY A 66 4.85 -5.60 -3.25
C GLY A 66 6.22 -4.97 -3.04
N GLY A 67 6.30 -3.63 -2.98
CA GLY A 67 7.57 -2.88 -2.94
C GLY A 67 8.48 -3.23 -1.79
N TYR A 68 7.94 -3.62 -0.65
CA TYR A 68 8.74 -4.13 0.46
C TYR A 68 9.46 -5.43 0.11
N THR A 69 8.75 -6.40 -0.47
CA THR A 69 9.32 -7.70 -0.86
C THR A 69 10.39 -7.53 -1.94
N PHE A 70 10.18 -6.61 -2.89
CA PHE A 70 11.17 -6.26 -3.91
C PHE A 70 12.35 -5.48 -3.33
N GLY A 71 12.09 -4.48 -2.49
CA GLY A 71 13.11 -3.57 -1.94
C GLY A 71 14.09 -4.22 -0.97
N LEU A 72 13.79 -5.42 -0.48
CA LEU A 72 14.75 -6.26 0.25
C LEU A 72 15.77 -6.96 -0.66
N ASN A 73 15.44 -7.17 -1.94
CA ASN A 73 16.23 -8.03 -2.84
C ASN A 73 16.68 -7.32 -4.14
N MET A 74 16.17 -6.13 -4.43
CA MET A 74 16.34 -5.44 -5.71
C MET A 74 16.36 -3.91 -5.56
N GLU A 75 17.12 -3.25 -6.45
CA GLU A 75 17.24 -1.78 -6.48
C GLU A 75 16.07 -1.07 -7.20
N LYS A 76 15.38 -1.77 -8.12
CA LYS A 76 14.26 -1.22 -8.90
C LYS A 76 13.34 -2.31 -9.41
N TYR A 77 12.08 -1.98 -9.65
CA TYR A 77 11.13 -2.90 -10.30
C TYR A 77 11.54 -3.18 -11.76
N PRO A 78 11.42 -4.43 -12.24
CA PRO A 78 11.53 -4.72 -13.67
C PRO A 78 10.40 -4.02 -14.44
N LYS A 79 10.66 -3.53 -15.65
CA LYS A 79 9.64 -2.87 -16.50
C LYS A 79 8.37 -3.72 -16.66
N GLY A 80 8.55 -5.02 -16.95
CA GLY A 80 7.43 -5.96 -17.10
C GLY A 80 6.63 -6.17 -15.81
N TYR A 81 7.15 -5.80 -14.64
CA TYR A 81 6.37 -5.81 -13.40
C TYR A 81 5.42 -4.61 -13.32
N LEU A 82 5.90 -3.42 -13.68
CA LEU A 82 5.06 -2.20 -13.68
C LEU A 82 3.94 -2.31 -14.71
N GLU A 83 4.23 -2.89 -15.88
CA GLU A 83 3.23 -3.19 -16.92
C GLU A 83 2.17 -4.18 -16.42
N ASP A 84 2.59 -5.30 -15.82
CA ASP A 84 1.68 -6.30 -15.23
C ASP A 84 0.84 -5.71 -14.08
N TYR A 85 1.42 -4.84 -13.26
CA TYR A 85 0.68 -4.17 -12.19
C TYR A 85 -0.31 -3.13 -12.72
N ALA A 86 0.06 -2.37 -13.76
CA ALA A 86 -0.84 -1.43 -14.43
C ALA A 86 -2.04 -2.13 -15.08
N GLU A 87 -1.80 -3.25 -15.77
CA GLU A 87 -2.85 -4.07 -16.35
C GLU A 87 -3.78 -4.60 -15.25
N PHE A 88 -3.20 -5.11 -14.16
CA PHE A 88 -3.99 -5.60 -13.02
C PHE A 88 -4.82 -4.50 -12.35
N MET A 89 -4.26 -3.28 -12.17
CA MET A 89 -4.98 -2.15 -11.58
C MET A 89 -6.21 -1.75 -12.40
N ASN A 90 -6.14 -1.80 -13.72
CA ASN A 90 -7.29 -1.55 -14.58
C ASN A 90 -8.38 -2.62 -14.42
N GLU A 91 -7.99 -3.89 -14.34
CA GLU A 91 -8.95 -5.00 -14.18
C GLU A 91 -9.70 -4.93 -12.85
N VAL A 92 -9.03 -4.48 -11.77
CA VAL A 92 -9.62 -4.42 -10.42
C VAL A 92 -10.26 -3.07 -10.08
N ASP A 93 -10.33 -2.14 -11.02
CA ASP A 93 -10.98 -0.85 -10.78
C ASP A 93 -12.46 -1.05 -10.38
N GLY A 94 -12.87 -0.41 -9.29
CA GLY A 94 -14.19 -0.61 -8.68
C GLY A 94 -14.39 -1.93 -7.91
N VAL A 95 -13.44 -2.88 -7.95
CA VAL A 95 -13.48 -4.11 -7.13
C VAL A 95 -12.88 -3.86 -5.75
N VAL A 96 -11.79 -3.08 -5.71
CA VAL A 96 -11.02 -2.72 -4.51
C VAL A 96 -11.23 -1.25 -4.14
N GLU A 97 -10.91 -0.90 -2.90
CA GLU A 97 -10.98 0.50 -2.44
C GLU A 97 -9.83 1.35 -3.04
N ALA A 98 -8.62 0.78 -3.13
CA ALA A 98 -7.44 1.50 -3.61
C ALA A 98 -6.30 0.55 -3.96
N CYS A 99 -5.44 1.02 -4.87
CA CYS A 99 -4.13 0.45 -5.16
C CYS A 99 -3.05 1.47 -4.77
N PHE A 100 -2.01 1.05 -4.06
CA PHE A 100 -0.85 1.88 -3.77
C PHE A 100 0.14 1.86 -4.92
N ASN A 101 0.90 2.95 -5.09
CA ASN A 101 1.91 3.02 -6.15
C ASN A 101 3.05 2.01 -5.93
N ALA A 102 3.83 1.77 -6.98
CA ALA A 102 5.07 1.01 -6.89
C ALA A 102 6.18 1.84 -6.23
N ASP A 103 6.10 1.98 -4.91
CA ASP A 103 7.08 2.70 -4.09
C ASP A 103 8.37 1.89 -3.92
N TYR A 104 9.46 2.63 -3.78
CA TYR A 104 10.76 2.11 -3.41
C TYR A 104 11.27 2.85 -2.19
N MET A 105 11.27 2.14 -1.05
CA MET A 105 11.51 2.74 0.26
C MET A 105 12.84 3.50 0.37
N TRP A 106 13.86 3.11 -0.41
CA TRP A 106 15.21 3.67 -0.32
C TRP A 106 15.45 4.86 -1.26
N ASP A 107 14.66 5.03 -2.31
CA ASP A 107 14.79 6.15 -3.26
C ASP A 107 13.41 6.67 -3.71
N TYR A 108 13.07 7.86 -3.21
CA TYR A 108 11.83 8.54 -3.55
C TYR A 108 11.75 8.93 -5.03
N LYS A 109 12.89 9.10 -5.72
CA LYS A 109 12.90 9.46 -7.15
C LYS A 109 12.38 8.30 -7.99
N VAL A 110 12.81 7.07 -7.68
CA VAL A 110 12.27 5.85 -8.30
C VAL A 110 10.76 5.75 -8.05
N SER A 111 10.31 6.05 -6.83
CA SER A 111 8.89 6.06 -6.48
C SER A 111 8.08 7.08 -7.30
N LEU A 112 8.61 8.30 -7.48
CA LEU A 112 8.02 9.36 -8.30
C LEU A 112 8.02 9.03 -9.79
N GLU A 113 9.09 8.42 -10.30
CA GLU A 113 9.17 7.98 -11.70
C GLU A 113 8.11 6.92 -12.00
N ASN A 114 7.96 5.92 -11.11
CA ASN A 114 6.92 4.91 -11.25
C ASN A 114 5.52 5.53 -11.16
N LEU A 115 5.30 6.45 -10.22
CA LEU A 115 4.01 7.13 -10.06
C LEU A 115 3.62 7.89 -11.33
N LYS A 116 4.53 8.71 -11.86
CA LYS A 116 4.33 9.45 -13.11
C LYS A 116 4.12 8.54 -14.31
N TRP A 117 4.78 7.39 -14.32
CA TRP A 117 4.53 6.38 -15.34
C TRP A 117 3.10 5.86 -15.25
N PHE A 118 2.58 5.51 -14.06
CA PHE A 118 1.17 5.11 -13.90
C PHE A 118 0.19 6.23 -14.29
N GLU A 119 0.44 7.47 -13.87
CA GLU A 119 -0.35 8.65 -14.28
C GLU A 119 -0.42 8.77 -15.81
N SER A 120 0.71 8.54 -16.50
CA SER A 120 0.76 8.57 -17.97
C SER A 120 -0.07 7.48 -18.65
N GLN A 121 -0.38 6.40 -17.92
CA GLN A 121 -1.28 5.33 -18.37
C GLN A 121 -2.74 5.58 -17.99
N GLY A 122 -3.06 6.74 -17.42
CA GLY A 122 -4.41 7.09 -16.95
C GLY A 122 -4.79 6.50 -15.59
N LEU A 123 -3.82 5.94 -14.87
CA LEU A 123 -4.02 5.34 -13.55
C LEU A 123 -3.78 6.36 -12.44
N ASN A 124 -4.44 6.17 -11.30
CA ASN A 124 -4.33 7.07 -10.15
C ASN A 124 -4.05 6.31 -8.83
N PRO A 125 -2.93 5.56 -8.72
CA PRO A 125 -2.64 4.83 -7.50
C PRO A 125 -2.29 5.78 -6.34
N VAL A 126 -2.63 5.39 -5.11
CA VAL A 126 -2.36 6.17 -3.91
C VAL A 126 -0.84 6.23 -3.67
N PRO A 127 -0.21 7.41 -3.65
CA PRO A 127 1.23 7.55 -3.48
C PRO A 127 1.65 7.24 -2.05
N VAL A 128 2.72 6.49 -1.88
CA VAL A 128 3.35 6.17 -0.59
C VAL A 128 4.52 7.13 -0.34
N TYR A 129 4.46 7.84 0.78
CA TYR A 129 5.54 8.69 1.29
C TYR A 129 6.23 8.00 2.47
N HIS A 130 7.57 7.87 2.42
CA HIS A 130 8.34 7.32 3.54
C HIS A 130 9.01 8.42 4.34
N VAL A 131 9.16 8.18 5.65
CA VAL A 131 9.91 9.09 6.52
C VAL A 131 11.36 9.18 6.03
N GLY A 132 11.83 10.41 5.81
CA GLY A 132 13.17 10.69 5.28
C GLY A 132 13.21 10.94 3.77
N HIS A 133 12.10 10.70 3.04
CA HIS A 133 11.99 11.14 1.64
C HIS A 133 11.94 12.66 1.55
N ALA A 134 12.46 13.20 0.44
CA ALA A 134 12.57 14.63 0.23
C ALA A 134 11.18 15.30 0.24
N LYS A 135 11.13 16.54 0.74
CA LYS A 135 9.88 17.28 0.96
C LYS A 135 9.13 17.52 -0.35
N GLU A 136 9.86 17.67 -1.45
CA GLU A 136 9.33 17.90 -2.78
C GLU A 136 8.41 16.77 -3.24
N ALA A 137 8.69 15.52 -2.85
CA ALA A 137 7.82 14.38 -3.14
C ALA A 137 6.49 14.49 -2.38
N LEU A 138 6.56 14.85 -1.10
CA LEU A 138 5.38 15.09 -0.28
C LEU A 138 4.54 16.25 -0.83
N ASP A 139 5.17 17.38 -1.18
CA ASP A 139 4.46 18.54 -1.73
C ASP A 139 3.75 18.18 -3.03
N TYR A 140 4.37 17.37 -3.89
CA TYR A 140 3.74 16.83 -5.09
C TYR A 140 2.51 15.97 -4.75
N TYR A 141 2.66 15.00 -3.84
CA TYR A 141 1.57 14.10 -3.46
C TYR A 141 0.38 14.87 -2.88
N VAL A 142 0.62 15.81 -1.96
CA VAL A 142 -0.46 16.57 -1.34
C VAL A 142 -1.12 17.57 -2.31
N GLY A 143 -0.36 18.08 -3.27
CA GLY A 143 -0.90 18.97 -4.31
C GLY A 143 -1.74 18.26 -5.36
N SER A 144 -1.48 16.97 -5.61
CA SER A 144 -2.06 16.22 -6.73
C SER A 144 -3.03 15.11 -6.32
N TYR A 145 -3.04 14.67 -5.05
CA TYR A 145 -3.81 13.51 -4.59
C TYR A 145 -4.69 13.83 -3.38
N ASP A 146 -5.90 13.28 -3.37
CA ASP A 146 -6.83 13.36 -2.24
C ASP A 146 -6.36 12.52 -1.04
N TYR A 147 -5.61 11.47 -1.34
CA TYR A 147 -5.12 10.47 -0.40
C TYR A 147 -3.64 10.22 -0.61
N ILE A 148 -2.91 10.08 0.49
CA ILE A 148 -1.52 9.62 0.48
C ILE A 148 -1.37 8.48 1.50
N ALA A 149 -0.44 7.58 1.24
CA ALA A 149 -0.03 6.56 2.18
C ALA A 149 1.26 6.96 2.89
N LEU A 150 1.41 6.57 4.15
CA LEU A 150 2.69 6.68 4.87
C LEU A 150 3.36 5.31 4.97
N GLY A 151 4.49 5.15 4.29
CA GLY A 151 5.30 3.94 4.25
C GLY A 151 6.47 3.96 5.24
N TRP A 152 7.00 2.77 5.54
CA TRP A 152 8.14 2.51 6.46
C TRP A 152 8.29 3.46 7.64
N ILE A 153 7.75 3.04 8.79
CA ILE A 153 8.16 3.59 10.07
C ILE A 153 8.68 2.42 10.91
N ASN A 154 9.87 1.90 10.59
CA ASN A 154 10.55 0.92 11.43
C ASN A 154 11.16 1.61 12.67
N LEU A 155 10.27 2.13 13.48
CA LEU A 155 10.54 2.69 14.79
C LEU A 155 9.73 1.87 15.80
N ASN A 156 10.12 1.83 17.07
CA ASN A 156 9.24 1.27 18.08
C ASN A 156 7.89 2.02 18.06
N VAL A 157 6.81 1.40 18.54
CA VAL A 157 5.43 1.93 18.45
C VAL A 157 5.30 3.36 18.96
N GLU A 158 6.06 3.74 19.99
CA GLU A 158 6.11 5.11 20.51
C GLU A 158 6.77 6.07 19.54
N LYS A 159 7.93 5.72 18.99
CA LYS A 159 8.63 6.51 17.99
C LYS A 159 7.87 6.56 16.67
N GLN A 160 7.04 5.56 16.34
CA GLN A 160 6.10 5.62 15.21
C GLN A 160 5.01 6.66 15.46
N ARG A 161 4.37 6.61 16.64
CA ARG A 161 3.36 7.61 17.04
C ARG A 161 3.95 9.01 17.10
N LEU A 162 5.18 9.14 17.57
CA LEU A 162 5.93 10.39 17.57
C LEU A 162 6.27 10.82 16.14
N CYS A 163 6.76 9.95 15.26
CA CYS A 163 7.03 10.32 13.87
C CYS A 163 5.78 10.66 13.08
N VAL A 164 4.62 10.05 13.36
CA VAL A 164 3.36 10.50 12.76
C VAL A 164 2.96 11.85 13.36
N ARG A 165 2.92 11.99 14.70
CA ARG A 165 2.52 13.25 15.37
C ARG A 165 3.46 14.43 15.12
N HIS A 166 4.76 14.18 15.02
CA HIS A 166 5.84 15.14 14.73
C HIS A 166 6.25 15.13 13.26
N SER A 167 5.65 14.27 12.42
CA SER A 167 5.81 14.49 10.99
C SER A 167 5.21 15.85 10.72
N TRP A 168 5.99 16.68 10.04
CA TRP A 168 5.52 17.95 9.52
C TRP A 168 4.19 17.79 8.75
N VAL A 169 3.94 16.59 8.20
CA VAL A 169 2.66 16.18 7.60
C VAL A 169 1.49 16.32 8.58
N TYR A 170 1.57 15.77 9.79
CA TYR A 170 0.47 15.82 10.76
C TYR A 170 0.29 17.22 11.36
N GLU A 171 1.39 17.92 11.67
CA GLU A 171 1.33 19.29 12.19
C GLU A 171 0.76 20.30 11.17
N ARG A 172 1.06 20.12 9.88
CA ARG A 172 0.62 21.01 8.80
C ARG A 172 -0.75 20.65 8.25
N TYR A 173 -1.09 19.38 8.17
CA TYR A 173 -2.34 18.89 7.60
C TYR A 173 -3.28 18.32 8.67
N LYS A 174 -3.40 19.01 9.81
CA LYS A 174 -4.34 18.72 10.90
C LYS A 174 -5.66 18.23 10.30
N THR A 175 -5.95 16.94 10.44
CA THR A 175 -7.13 16.32 9.84
C THR A 175 -7.91 15.63 10.94
N ASP A 176 -9.14 16.09 11.17
CA ASP A 176 -10.06 15.51 12.14
C ASP A 176 -10.49 14.07 11.76
N ASP A 177 -10.31 13.68 10.49
CA ASP A 177 -10.73 12.38 9.92
C ASP A 177 -9.58 11.49 9.39
N GLY A 178 -8.32 11.92 9.55
CA GLY A 178 -7.32 11.66 8.50
C GLY A 178 -6.26 10.59 8.75
N VAL A 179 -6.49 9.54 9.54
CA VAL A 179 -5.48 8.47 9.71
C VAL A 179 -6.15 7.09 9.81
N LYS A 180 -6.23 6.35 8.69
CA LYS A 180 -6.63 4.93 8.70
C LYS A 180 -5.38 4.07 8.81
N LEU A 181 -5.13 3.54 10.01
CA LEU A 181 -3.96 2.72 10.35
C LEU A 181 -4.21 1.24 10.07
N ALA A 182 -3.52 0.64 9.08
CA ALA A 182 -3.29 -0.81 9.09
C ALA A 182 -2.11 -1.09 10.03
N ARG A 183 -2.32 -1.94 11.05
CA ARG A 183 -1.35 -2.17 12.13
C ARG A 183 -0.98 -3.66 12.19
N TYR A 184 0.31 -3.94 12.25
CA TYR A 184 0.81 -5.15 12.88
C TYR A 184 2.19 -4.89 13.49
N ILE A 185 2.37 -5.40 14.71
CA ILE A 185 3.63 -5.50 15.42
C ILE A 185 3.81 -6.99 15.68
N LYS A 186 4.93 -7.55 15.26
CA LYS A 186 5.34 -8.90 15.61
C LYS A 186 6.15 -8.80 16.89
N GLU A 187 5.56 -9.10 18.05
CA GLU A 187 6.30 -9.23 19.32
C GLU A 187 6.85 -10.65 19.54
N ASP A 188 6.40 -11.66 18.79
CA ASP A 188 6.65 -13.08 19.13
C ASP A 188 7.89 -13.74 18.48
N PHE A 189 8.92 -13.00 18.03
CA PHE A 189 10.12 -13.63 17.44
C PHE A 189 11.45 -13.05 17.96
N LEU A 190 11.48 -12.64 19.22
CA LEU A 190 12.72 -12.47 20.00
C LEU A 190 12.75 -13.43 21.20
N GLU A 191 12.57 -14.73 20.93
CA GLU A 191 13.15 -15.80 21.73
C GLU A 191 13.98 -16.73 20.84
#